data_AF-C0NX20-F1
#
_entry.id   AF-C0NX20-F1
#
_cell.length_a   1.000
_cell.length_b   1.000
_cell.length_c   1.000
_cell.angle_alpha   90.00
_cell.angle_beta   90.00
_cell.angle_gamma   90.00
#
_symmetry.space_group_name_H-M   'P 1'
#
loop_
_entity.id
_entity.type
_entity.pdbx_description
1 polymer ?
#
loop_
_entity_poly.entity_id
_entity_poly.type
_entity_poly.pdbx_seq_one_letter_code
_entity_poly.pdbx_strand_id
1 'polypeptide(L)'
;MLGQSTKSSTHIPAQQAAKEKAFEIKRLQEEALRSLALGSLYIVLYLRSDPPRPNDFHWGYYFHTIPSGGTKYHVKNLGSGWITEHGSTTGLFKSNFLCVVVQIAAVAEAKYAQVDQIMRTHDGKLNSIPGISCRVWILSILQMLIENGIVQCSSCAELEQECFEIGNQHRFGAIANNQPRPVVRSTLCTI
;
A
#
# COMPACT_ATOMS: atom_id res chain seq x y z
N MET A 1 -43.76 -14.55 45.32
CA MET A 1 -43.72 -13.67 44.12
C MET A 1 -42.29 -13.65 43.60
N LEU A 2 -41.98 -14.39 42.55
CA LEU A 2 -40.69 -14.32 41.87
C LEU A 2 -40.98 -13.88 40.44
N GLY A 3 -40.80 -12.60 40.18
CA GLY A 3 -40.93 -12.00 38.85
C GLY A 3 -39.82 -12.52 37.95
N GLN A 4 -40.19 -13.24 36.90
CA GLN A 4 -39.27 -13.63 35.84
C GLN A 4 -39.04 -12.41 34.95
N SER A 5 -37.89 -11.76 35.13
CA SER A 5 -37.40 -10.74 34.20
C SER A 5 -36.91 -11.45 32.94
N THR A 6 -37.72 -11.40 31.88
CA THR A 6 -37.36 -11.86 30.55
C THR A 6 -36.27 -10.96 29.98
N LYS A 7 -35.02 -11.45 30.01
CA LYS A 7 -33.91 -10.83 29.28
C LYS A 7 -34.23 -10.91 27.78
N SER A 8 -34.62 -9.79 27.20
CA SER A 8 -34.74 -9.64 25.75
C SER A 8 -33.34 -9.76 25.13
N SER A 9 -33.04 -10.96 24.62
CA SER A 9 -31.85 -11.20 23.80
C SER A 9 -32.10 -10.56 22.44
N THR A 10 -31.52 -9.39 22.20
CA THR A 10 -31.53 -8.70 20.92
C THR A 10 -30.66 -9.47 19.93
N HIS A 11 -31.24 -10.50 19.31
CA HIS A 11 -30.59 -11.24 18.24
C HIS A 11 -30.56 -10.35 16.99
N ILE A 12 -29.46 -9.61 16.80
CA ILE A 12 -29.25 -8.86 15.56
C ILE A 12 -29.18 -9.86 14.40
N PRO A 13 -30.00 -9.74 13.36
CA PRO A 13 -29.92 -10.62 12.20
C PRO A 13 -28.52 -10.57 11.57
N ALA A 14 -27.98 -11.70 11.12
CA ALA A 14 -26.62 -11.80 10.57
C ALA A 14 -26.35 -10.78 9.44
N GLN A 15 -27.38 -10.45 8.64
CA GLN A 15 -27.31 -9.44 7.58
C GLN A 15 -27.05 -8.03 8.14
N GLN A 16 -27.68 -7.68 9.26
CA GLN A 16 -27.51 -6.39 9.90
C GLN A 16 -26.10 -6.28 10.51
N ALA A 17 -25.62 -7.33 11.17
CA ALA A 17 -24.25 -7.39 11.69
C ALA A 17 -23.19 -7.27 10.58
N ALA A 18 -23.42 -7.93 9.43
CA ALA A 18 -22.54 -7.82 8.26
C ALA A 18 -22.53 -6.39 7.68
N LYS A 19 -23.68 -5.73 7.62
CA LYS A 19 -23.82 -4.35 7.14
C LYS A 19 -23.12 -3.36 8.07
N GLU A 20 -23.28 -3.52 9.38
CA GLU A 20 -22.59 -2.71 10.40
C GLU A 20 -21.07 -2.88 10.31
N LYS A 21 -20.59 -4.12 10.19
CA LYS A 21 -19.16 -4.42 9.99
C LYS A 21 -18.62 -3.79 8.70
N ALA A 22 -19.37 -3.85 7.60
CA ALA A 22 -18.96 -3.25 6.33
C ALA A 22 -18.88 -1.71 6.42
N PHE A 23 -19.86 -1.09 7.10
CA PHE A 23 -19.83 0.37 7.33
C PHE A 23 -18.63 0.78 8.18
N GLU A 24 -18.34 0.02 9.23
CA GLU A 24 -17.20 0.28 10.11
C GLU A 24 -15.86 0.12 9.38
N ILE A 25 -15.69 -0.94 8.59
CA ILE A 25 -14.50 -1.12 7.75
C ILE A 25 -14.32 0.07 6.80
N LYS A 26 -15.40 0.51 6.14
CA LYS A 26 -15.35 1.67 5.24
C LYS A 26 -14.92 2.93 5.99
N ARG A 27 -15.47 3.19 7.17
CA ARG A 27 -15.11 4.33 8.02
C ARG A 27 -13.62 4.31 8.36
N LEU A 28 -13.11 3.18 8.85
CA LEU A 28 -11.70 3.00 9.19
C LEU A 28 -10.77 3.17 7.99
N GLN A 29 -11.14 2.68 6.81
CA GLN A 29 -10.35 2.84 5.58
C GLN A 29 -10.29 4.31 5.14
N GLU A 30 -11.38 5.06 5.28
CA GLU A 30 -11.43 6.48 4.92
C GLU A 30 -10.69 7.35 5.94
N GLU A 31 -10.73 6.99 7.22
CA GLU A 31 -9.91 7.63 8.25
C GLU A 31 -8.43 7.36 8.06
N ALA A 32 -8.05 6.11 7.78
CA ALA A 32 -6.67 5.76 7.47
C ALA A 32 -6.16 6.56 6.27
N LEU A 33 -6.96 6.71 5.21
CA LEU A 33 -6.59 7.53 4.05
C LEU A 33 -6.38 9.00 4.40
N ARG A 34 -7.29 9.60 5.17
CA ARG A 34 -7.17 11.00 5.60
C ARG A 34 -6.03 11.25 6.59
N SER A 35 -5.58 10.21 7.30
CA SER A 35 -4.47 10.29 8.23
C SER A 35 -3.08 10.24 7.57
N LEU A 36 -3.02 9.91 6.28
CA LEU A 36 -1.76 9.96 5.55
C LEU A 36 -1.29 11.41 5.42
N ALA A 37 0.01 11.65 5.61
CA ALA A 37 0.58 12.97 5.48
C ALA A 37 0.60 13.40 3.99
N LEU A 38 0.09 14.59 3.71
CA LEU A 38 0.14 15.17 2.36
C LEU A 38 1.59 15.30 1.88
N GLY A 39 1.79 15.05 0.60
CA GLY A 39 3.12 15.02 0.00
C GLY A 39 3.97 13.81 0.40
N SER A 40 3.41 12.80 1.07
CA SER A 40 4.19 11.62 1.42
C SER A 40 4.18 10.56 0.32
N LEU A 41 5.36 9.99 0.08
CA LEU A 41 5.57 8.85 -0.82
C LEU A 41 5.69 7.56 -0.01
N TYR A 42 4.99 6.53 -0.48
CA TYR A 42 4.89 5.24 0.18
C TYR A 42 5.22 4.10 -0.78
N ILE A 43 5.87 3.05 -0.27
CA ILE A 43 5.85 1.71 -0.88
C ILE A 43 4.63 0.97 -0.35
N VAL A 44 3.89 0.30 -1.23
CA VAL A 44 2.71 -0.48 -0.86
C VAL A 44 2.88 -1.93 -1.27
N LEU A 45 2.62 -2.83 -0.33
CA LEU A 45 2.78 -4.28 -0.53
C LEU A 45 1.42 -4.95 -0.54
N TYR A 46 1.20 -5.85 -1.49
CA TYR A 46 0.00 -6.66 -1.62
C TYR A 46 0.35 -8.15 -1.56
N LEU A 47 -0.51 -8.95 -0.93
CA LEU A 47 -0.37 -10.41 -0.96
C LEU A 47 -0.56 -10.94 -2.39
N ARG A 48 0.18 -12.00 -2.74
CA ARG A 48 0.06 -12.72 -4.02
C ARG A 48 -0.61 -14.08 -3.90
N SER A 49 -0.77 -14.59 -2.68
CA SER A 49 -1.19 -15.95 -2.41
C SER A 49 -1.99 -16.05 -1.10
N ASP A 50 -2.84 -17.08 -1.02
CA ASP A 50 -3.52 -17.54 0.19
C ASP A 50 -3.29 -19.06 0.31
N PRO A 51 -2.55 -19.53 1.33
CA PRO A 51 -1.92 -18.76 2.40
C PRO A 51 -0.74 -17.89 1.89
N PRO A 52 -0.45 -16.75 2.54
CA PRO A 52 0.61 -15.85 2.11
C PRO A 52 2.00 -16.47 2.34
N ARG A 53 2.88 -16.36 1.34
CA ARG A 53 4.26 -16.85 1.40
C ARG A 53 5.23 -15.77 1.89
N PRO A 54 6.34 -16.15 2.55
CA PRO A 54 7.41 -15.21 2.88
C PRO A 54 7.98 -14.52 1.64
N ASN A 55 8.22 -13.22 1.77
CA ASN A 55 8.87 -12.38 0.74
C ASN A 55 8.15 -12.38 -0.63
N ASP A 56 6.87 -12.79 -0.68
CA ASP A 56 6.10 -12.91 -1.92
C ASP A 56 4.99 -11.84 -1.97
N PHE A 57 5.39 -10.64 -2.37
CA PHE A 57 4.50 -9.48 -2.44
C PHE A 57 4.42 -8.92 -3.87
N HIS A 58 3.28 -8.37 -4.22
CA HIS A 58 3.18 -7.42 -5.31
C HIS A 58 3.46 -6.02 -4.75
N TRP A 59 4.30 -5.26 -5.46
CA TRP A 59 4.79 -3.97 -4.98
C TRP A 59 4.28 -2.84 -5.87
N GLY A 60 4.04 -1.69 -5.25
CA GLY A 60 3.76 -0.44 -5.92
C GLY A 60 4.26 0.74 -5.11
N TYR A 61 4.26 1.92 -5.73
CA TYR A 61 4.31 3.19 -5.02
C TYR A 61 2.91 3.76 -4.87
N TYR A 62 2.73 4.53 -3.81
CA TYR A 62 1.58 5.43 -3.65
C TYR A 62 2.09 6.80 -3.22
N PHE A 63 1.71 7.83 -3.97
CA PHE A 63 2.05 9.21 -3.67
C PHE A 63 0.81 9.99 -3.26
N HIS A 64 0.72 10.37 -1.99
CA HIS A 64 -0.45 11.01 -1.41
C HIS A 64 -0.41 12.52 -1.61
N THR A 65 -1.15 13.03 -2.60
CA THR A 65 -1.06 14.44 -3.03
C THR A 65 -2.30 15.27 -2.71
N ILE A 66 -3.42 14.64 -2.38
CA ILE A 66 -4.66 15.34 -1.98
C ILE A 66 -5.27 14.66 -0.75
N PRO A 67 -6.04 15.37 0.10
CA PRO A 67 -6.56 14.79 1.36
C PRO A 67 -7.39 13.51 1.21
N SER A 68 -7.98 13.31 0.03
CA SER A 68 -8.83 12.17 -0.30
C SER A 68 -8.16 11.10 -1.15
N GLY A 69 -6.87 11.22 -1.48
CA GLY A 69 -6.25 10.30 -2.43
C GLY A 69 -4.86 10.69 -2.93
N GLY A 70 -4.45 10.02 -3.98
CA GLY A 70 -3.11 10.16 -4.54
C GLY A 70 -2.96 9.36 -5.82
N THR A 71 -1.73 9.18 -6.28
CA THR A 71 -1.44 8.37 -7.47
C THR A 71 -0.77 7.07 -7.05
N LYS A 72 -1.31 5.95 -7.52
CA LYS A 72 -0.68 4.63 -7.40
C LYS A 72 0.14 4.37 -8.66
N TYR A 73 1.38 3.91 -8.49
CA TYR A 73 2.27 3.52 -9.57
C TYR A 73 2.73 2.08 -9.35
N HIS A 74 2.50 1.20 -10.32
CA HIS A 74 3.03 -0.15 -10.30
C HIS A 74 3.12 -0.72 -11.71
N VAL A 75 3.81 -1.85 -11.83
CA VAL A 75 3.84 -2.66 -13.04
C VAL A 75 3.29 -4.04 -12.75
N LYS A 76 2.58 -4.63 -13.70
CA LYS A 76 2.01 -5.97 -13.58
C LYS A 76 2.31 -6.82 -14.79
N ASN A 77 2.33 -8.13 -14.58
CA ASN A 77 2.39 -9.10 -15.67
C ASN A 77 1.08 -9.07 -16.46
N LEU A 78 1.20 -9.09 -17.78
CA LEU A 78 0.11 -9.34 -18.72
C LEU A 78 0.63 -10.28 -19.81
N GLY A 79 0.17 -11.54 -19.80
CA GLY A 79 0.70 -12.58 -20.68
C GLY A 79 2.18 -12.86 -20.37
N SER A 80 3.03 -12.77 -21.38
CA SER A 80 4.48 -12.96 -21.27
C SER A 80 5.26 -11.67 -20.94
N GLY A 81 4.59 -10.53 -20.82
CA GLY A 81 5.23 -9.23 -20.63
C GLY A 81 4.74 -8.47 -19.39
N TRP A 82 5.30 -7.28 -19.22
CA TRP A 82 4.98 -6.31 -18.18
C TRP A 82 4.36 -5.05 -18.78
N ILE A 83 3.36 -4.53 -18.09
CA ILE A 83 2.71 -3.26 -18.40
C ILE A 83 2.71 -2.35 -17.18
N THR A 84 2.65 -1.04 -17.42
CA THR A 84 2.39 -0.06 -16.36
C THR A 84 0.90 0.01 -16.04
N GLU A 85 0.60 0.29 -14.77
CA GLU A 85 -0.73 0.66 -14.31
C GLU A 85 -0.56 1.81 -13.33
N HIS A 86 -0.51 3.03 -13.88
CA HIS A 86 -0.35 4.26 -13.12
C HIS A 86 -1.68 5.00 -13.12
N GLY A 87 -2.15 5.45 -11.95
CA GLY A 87 -3.44 6.12 -11.90
C GLY A 87 -3.77 6.70 -10.55
N SER A 88 -4.56 7.78 -10.58
CA SER A 88 -5.14 8.38 -9.39
C SER A 88 -6.09 7.40 -8.70
N THR A 89 -6.09 7.39 -7.38
CA THR A 89 -6.98 6.56 -6.57
C THR A 89 -7.34 7.25 -5.27
N THR A 90 -8.60 7.08 -4.86
CA THR A 90 -9.13 7.42 -3.54
C THR A 90 -9.37 6.16 -2.69
N GLY A 91 -8.95 5.00 -3.20
CA GLY A 91 -9.30 3.68 -2.68
C GLY A 91 -8.09 2.85 -2.26
N LEU A 92 -6.97 3.46 -1.84
CA LEU A 92 -5.78 2.70 -1.45
C LEU A 92 -6.13 1.61 -0.42
N PHE A 93 -6.70 2.01 0.73
CA PHE A 93 -7.08 1.08 1.80
C PHE A 93 -8.29 0.19 1.46
N LYS A 94 -8.99 0.48 0.36
CA LYS A 94 -10.08 -0.35 -0.18
C LYS A 94 -9.55 -1.46 -1.11
N SER A 95 -8.25 -1.44 -1.43
CA SER A 95 -7.65 -2.40 -2.35
C SER A 95 -7.61 -3.79 -1.74
N ASN A 96 -8.07 -4.78 -2.51
CA ASN A 96 -7.95 -6.19 -2.15
C ASN A 96 -6.48 -6.55 -1.94
N PHE A 97 -6.23 -7.45 -0.99
CA PHE A 97 -4.90 -7.99 -0.67
C PHE A 97 -3.84 -6.96 -0.23
N LEU A 98 -4.18 -5.68 -0.04
CA LEU A 98 -3.25 -4.71 0.55
C LEU A 98 -2.77 -5.27 1.89
N CYS A 99 -1.46 -5.34 2.08
CA CYS A 99 -0.82 -5.86 3.27
C CYS A 99 -0.42 -4.72 4.21
N VAL A 100 0.36 -3.76 3.70
CA VAL A 100 0.94 -2.66 4.46
C VAL A 100 1.29 -1.50 3.54
N VAL A 101 1.30 -0.29 4.10
CA VAL A 101 1.73 0.96 3.46
C VAL A 101 2.96 1.48 4.20
N VAL A 102 4.11 1.57 3.53
CA VAL A 102 5.41 1.94 4.14
C VAL A 102 5.82 3.34 3.67
N GLN A 103 5.85 4.33 4.56
CA GLN A 103 6.28 5.69 4.24
C GLN A 103 7.79 5.74 4.07
N ILE A 104 8.26 6.35 2.97
CA ILE A 104 9.69 6.43 2.65
C ILE A 104 10.19 7.85 2.38
N ALA A 105 9.29 8.83 2.18
CA ALA A 105 9.68 10.23 2.01
C ALA A 105 8.52 11.19 2.29
N ALA A 106 8.87 12.42 2.71
CA ALA A 106 8.04 13.61 2.60
C ALA A 106 8.58 14.44 1.42
N VAL A 107 7.78 14.56 0.36
CA VAL A 107 8.16 15.22 -0.87
C VAL A 107 7.71 16.68 -0.82
N ALA A 108 8.63 17.60 -1.10
CA ALA A 108 8.28 19.01 -1.28
C ALA A 108 7.41 19.19 -2.54
N GLU A 109 6.43 20.10 -2.49
CA GLU A 109 5.49 20.37 -3.59
C GLU A 109 6.19 20.65 -4.93
N ALA A 110 7.30 21.39 -4.89
CA ALA A 110 8.13 21.70 -6.06
C ALA A 110 8.68 20.46 -6.79
N LYS A 111 8.74 19.29 -6.14
CA LYS A 111 9.22 18.03 -6.73
C LYS A 111 8.08 17.09 -7.17
N TYR A 112 6.80 17.46 -7.05
CA TYR A 112 5.68 16.56 -7.37
C TYR A 112 5.69 16.11 -8.83
N ALA A 113 5.95 17.03 -9.76
CA ALA A 113 6.07 16.70 -11.17
C ALA A 113 7.28 15.79 -11.44
N GLN A 114 8.39 16.00 -10.72
CA GLN A 114 9.59 15.18 -10.83
C GLN A 114 9.33 13.74 -10.35
N VAL A 115 8.52 13.54 -9.31
CA VAL A 115 8.09 12.20 -8.88
C VAL A 115 7.35 11.48 -10.01
N ASP A 116 6.33 12.09 -10.61
CA ASP A 116 5.57 11.46 -11.71
C ASP A 116 6.48 11.17 -12.93
N GLN A 117 7.37 12.10 -13.28
CA GLN A 117 8.35 11.88 -14.35
C GLN A 117 9.26 10.68 -14.06
N ILE A 118 9.81 10.58 -12.84
CA ILE A 118 10.68 9.46 -12.46
C ILE A 118 9.91 8.15 -12.53
N MET A 119 8.70 8.08 -11.98
CA MET A 119 7.85 6.88 -11.98
C MET A 119 7.63 6.33 -13.40
N ARG A 120 7.56 7.22 -14.40
CA ARG A 120 7.28 6.88 -15.81
C ARG A 120 8.52 6.59 -16.66
N THR A 121 9.72 6.64 -16.07
CA THR A 121 10.99 6.54 -16.83
C THR A 121 11.12 5.25 -17.64
N HIS A 122 10.44 4.17 -17.21
CA HIS A 122 10.54 2.85 -17.81
C HIS A 122 9.33 2.43 -18.66
N ASP A 123 8.28 3.26 -18.76
CA ASP A 123 7.00 2.89 -19.37
C ASP A 123 7.15 2.28 -20.77
N GLY A 124 7.99 2.90 -21.60
CA GLY A 124 8.24 2.46 -22.97
C GLY A 124 9.24 1.32 -23.14
N LYS A 125 9.88 0.84 -22.06
CA LYS A 125 11.00 -0.13 -22.13
C LYS A 125 10.97 -1.22 -21.07
N LEU A 126 9.85 -1.39 -20.35
CA LEU A 126 9.71 -2.40 -19.29
C LEU A 126 10.19 -3.79 -19.72
N ASN A 127 9.73 -4.24 -20.90
CA ASN A 127 10.01 -5.58 -21.41
C ASN A 127 11.44 -5.76 -21.94
N SER A 128 12.23 -4.68 -22.02
CA SER A 128 13.64 -4.73 -22.37
C SER A 128 14.55 -4.79 -21.13
N ILE A 129 14.00 -4.65 -19.93
CA ILE A 129 14.75 -4.74 -18.67
C ILE A 129 14.94 -6.23 -18.31
N PRO A 130 16.18 -6.74 -18.26
CA PRO A 130 16.42 -8.14 -17.91
C PRO A 130 15.89 -8.48 -16.51
N GLY A 131 15.15 -9.59 -16.40
CA GLY A 131 14.62 -10.06 -15.11
C GLY A 131 13.59 -9.12 -14.47
N ILE A 132 12.95 -8.26 -15.27
CA ILE A 132 11.96 -7.29 -14.78
C ILE A 132 10.88 -7.98 -13.94
N SER A 133 10.56 -7.32 -12.84
CA SER A 133 9.44 -7.64 -11.97
C SER A 133 8.91 -6.36 -11.32
N CYS A 134 7.75 -6.40 -10.65
CA CYS A 134 7.30 -5.24 -9.88
C CYS A 134 8.33 -4.83 -8.83
N ARG A 135 9.00 -5.78 -8.17
CA ARG A 135 10.07 -5.52 -7.21
C ARG A 135 11.28 -4.86 -7.87
N VAL A 136 11.77 -5.42 -8.98
CA VAL A 136 12.90 -4.86 -9.74
C VAL A 136 12.58 -3.45 -10.27
N TRP A 137 11.35 -3.23 -10.74
CA TRP A 137 10.88 -1.91 -11.15
C TRP A 137 10.90 -0.92 -9.98
N ILE A 138 10.36 -1.29 -8.81
CA ILE A 138 10.41 -0.45 -7.60
C ILE A 138 11.84 -0.06 -7.27
N LEU A 139 12.78 -1.01 -7.20
CA LEU A 139 14.16 -0.71 -6.85
C LEU A 139 14.86 0.19 -7.87
N SER A 140 14.56 0.01 -9.15
CA SER A 140 15.09 0.90 -10.19
C SER A 140 14.56 2.33 -10.06
N ILE A 141 13.27 2.49 -9.76
CA ILE A 141 12.65 3.78 -9.50
C ILE A 141 13.20 4.39 -8.19
N LEU A 142 13.37 3.59 -7.14
CA LEU A 142 13.94 4.01 -5.87
C LEU A 142 15.34 4.62 -6.04
N GLN A 143 16.19 3.96 -6.82
CA GLN A 143 17.53 4.47 -7.12
C GLN A 143 17.48 5.87 -7.73
N MET A 144 16.60 6.09 -8.72
CA MET A 144 16.41 7.41 -9.33
C MET A 144 15.83 8.43 -8.33
N LEU A 145 14.92 8.02 -7.45
CA LEU A 145 14.39 8.91 -6.41
C LEU A 145 15.47 9.36 -5.41
N ILE A 146 16.40 8.46 -5.06
CA ILE A 146 17.55 8.77 -4.19
C ILE A 146 18.52 9.72 -4.90
N GLU A 147 18.87 9.43 -6.15
CA GLU A 147 19.77 10.27 -6.97
C GLU A 147 19.22 11.68 -7.18
N ASN A 148 17.90 11.85 -7.21
CA ASN A 148 17.23 13.14 -7.33
C ASN A 148 16.92 13.80 -5.96
N GLY A 149 17.39 13.21 -4.86
CA GLY A 149 17.18 13.69 -3.49
C GLY A 149 15.71 13.84 -3.11
N ILE A 150 14.85 12.98 -3.64
CA ILE A 150 13.42 12.89 -3.27
C ILE A 150 13.28 11.92 -2.09
N VAL A 151 14.02 10.82 -2.13
CA VAL A 151 14.07 9.81 -1.06
C VAL A 151 15.46 9.86 -0.43
N GLN A 152 15.52 9.90 0.90
CA GLN A 152 16.78 9.92 1.65
C GLN A 152 16.94 8.63 2.43
N CYS A 153 17.45 7.57 1.77
CA CYS A 153 17.81 6.31 2.43
C CYS A 153 19.22 5.91 1.99
N SER A 154 19.97 5.22 2.86
CA SER A 154 21.36 4.82 2.62
C SER A 154 21.52 3.76 1.54
N SER A 155 20.52 2.87 1.40
CA SER A 155 20.64 1.67 0.58
C SER A 155 19.29 1.17 0.06
N CYS A 156 19.21 0.97 -1.27
CA CYS A 156 18.08 0.29 -1.89
C CYS A 156 17.90 -1.14 -1.38
N ALA A 157 19.00 -1.85 -1.12
CA ALA A 157 18.97 -3.24 -0.66
C ALA A 157 18.49 -3.35 0.79
N GLU A 158 18.88 -2.42 1.67
CA GLU A 158 18.40 -2.41 3.05
C GLU A 158 16.91 -2.04 3.11
N LEU A 159 16.46 -1.06 2.32
CA LEU A 159 15.04 -0.71 2.25
C LEU A 159 14.18 -1.85 1.67
N GLU A 160 14.72 -2.61 0.72
CA GLU A 160 14.07 -3.83 0.24
C GLU A 160 13.88 -4.85 1.36
N GLN A 161 14.94 -5.12 2.11
CA GLN A 161 14.94 -6.08 3.21
C GLN A 161 13.96 -5.65 4.32
N GLU A 162 13.96 -4.36 4.68
CA GLU A 162 12.99 -3.80 5.64
C GLU A 162 11.54 -4.00 5.14
N CYS A 163 11.27 -3.72 3.86
CA CYS A 163 9.94 -3.92 3.30
C CYS A 163 9.52 -5.40 3.34
N PHE A 164 10.44 -6.35 3.12
CA PHE A 164 10.16 -7.77 3.29
C PHE A 164 9.82 -8.14 4.74
N GLU A 165 10.59 -7.62 5.70
CA GLU A 165 10.37 -7.87 7.13
C GLU A 165 9.00 -7.34 7.58
N ILE A 166 8.70 -6.08 7.25
CA ILE A 166 7.41 -5.45 7.53
C ILE A 166 6.28 -6.24 6.85
N GLY A 167 6.43 -6.57 5.56
CA GLY A 167 5.44 -7.34 4.82
C GLY A 167 5.17 -8.71 5.45
N ASN A 168 6.21 -9.42 5.86
CA ASN A 168 6.10 -10.71 6.52
C ASN A 168 5.41 -10.62 7.88
N GLN A 169 5.68 -9.57 8.65
CA GLN A 169 5.05 -9.32 9.93
C GLN A 169 3.53 -9.11 9.79
N HIS A 170 3.08 -8.43 8.72
CA HIS A 170 1.67 -8.06 8.56
C HIS A 170 0.86 -9.02 7.67
N ARG A 171 1.48 -9.96 6.95
CA ARG A 171 0.79 -10.81 5.96
C ARG A 171 -0.40 -11.61 6.50
N PHE A 172 -0.32 -12.10 7.74
CA PHE A 172 -1.40 -12.88 8.34
C PHE A 172 -2.58 -12.00 8.80
N GLY A 173 -2.31 -10.76 9.22
CA GLY A 173 -3.39 -9.78 9.46
C GLY A 173 -4.07 -9.37 8.14
N ALA A 174 -3.30 -9.28 7.07
CA ALA A 174 -3.82 -9.00 5.74
C ALA A 174 -4.77 -10.09 5.25
N ILE A 175 -4.38 -11.38 5.35
CA ILE A 175 -5.24 -12.50 4.93
C ILE A 175 -6.48 -12.66 5.81
N ALA A 176 -6.38 -12.40 7.12
CA ALA A 176 -7.52 -12.36 8.03
C ALA A 176 -8.46 -11.16 7.82
N ASN A 177 -8.16 -10.29 6.84
CA ASN A 177 -8.90 -9.07 6.54
C ASN A 177 -9.01 -8.09 7.74
N ASN A 178 -7.94 -7.97 8.54
CA ASN A 178 -7.86 -6.94 9.58
C ASN A 178 -7.79 -5.54 8.95
N GLN A 179 -8.73 -4.66 9.29
CA GLN A 179 -8.85 -3.32 8.71
C GLN A 179 -8.72 -2.24 9.79
N PRO A 180 -8.14 -1.05 9.46
CA PRO A 180 -7.49 -0.74 8.20
C PRO A 180 -6.13 -1.45 8.09
N ARG A 181 -5.53 -1.46 6.89
CA ARG A 181 -4.15 -1.97 6.74
C ARG A 181 -3.16 -1.04 7.44
N PRO A 182 -2.09 -1.58 8.06
CA PRO A 182 -1.12 -0.78 8.78
C PRO A 182 -0.39 0.21 7.86
N VAL A 183 -0.08 1.36 8.43
CA VAL A 183 0.86 2.34 7.87
C VAL A 183 2.09 2.32 8.76
N VAL A 184 3.26 2.11 8.16
CA VAL A 184 4.55 2.01 8.86
C VAL A 184 5.48 3.06 8.30
N ARG A 185 6.24 3.74 9.16
CA ARG A 185 7.32 4.63 8.71
C ARG A 185 8.59 3.79 8.54
N SER A 186 9.25 3.88 7.39
CA SER A 186 10.58 3.28 7.22
C SER A 186 11.54 3.84 8.28
N THR A 187 12.33 2.97 8.89
CA THR A 187 13.38 3.32 9.84
C THR A 187 14.69 3.69 9.16
N LEU A 188 14.84 3.30 7.88
CA LEU A 188 16.03 3.52 7.06
C LEU A 188 16.00 4.83 6.28
N CYS A 189 14.83 5.45 6.16
CA CYS A 189 14.64 6.67 5.38
C CYS A 189 14.41 7.89 6.29
N THR A 190 15.09 8.99 5.98
CA THR A 190 14.83 10.30 6.59
C THR A 190 13.59 10.91 5.93
N ILE A 191 12.58 11.25 6.74
CA ILE A 191 11.26 11.75 6.33
C ILE A 191 10.97 13.03 7.09
#